data_AF-A0A0D9UWM5-F1
#
_entry.id   AF-A0A0D9UWM5-F1
#
_cell.length_a   1.000
_cell.length_b   1.000
_cell.length_c   1.000
_cell.angle_alpha   90.00
_cell.angle_beta   90.00
_cell.angle_gamma   90.00
#
_symmetry.space_group_name_H-M   'P 1'
#
loop_
_entity.id
_entity.type
_entity.pdbx_description
1 polymer ?
#
loop_
_entity_poly.entity_id
_entity_poly.type
_entity_poly.pdbx_seq_one_letter_code
_entity_poly.pdbx_strand_id
1 'polypeptide(L)'
;MVTTRSMAAKENQMKRKRSPAKAKQMKKKRSPTSSAAAKELALCHDNVVHIAGIVAATSPEPIADLLNLRATCKAMHAATKERDVGRRVPLERLEGMKWGENGRYIAIVNNLAVTGNPDACFHIGVALIFTRQDIVQGILYLTTAAAGGHKTAAYVLGILLYSKSDKLTTLGKKYISQVEGDDGEEETAAVKMRTNRECCRCRKIAEDAVREVTWKVAGGGRRRGRILAMPVEGQPCTNAGCGVDSGWEGYGVFCSDGCRIRHEYSEFFTEVMNYMP
;
A
#
# COMPACT_ATOMS: atom_id res chain seq x y z
N MET A 1 -34.32 63.44 -47.45
CA MET A 1 -34.09 61.97 -47.34
C MET A 1 -33.68 61.50 -48.71
N VAL A 2 -32.50 60.98 -49.03
CA VAL A 2 -31.36 60.43 -48.28
C VAL A 2 -30.08 60.86 -49.01
N THR A 3 -29.04 61.16 -48.23
CA THR A 3 -27.72 61.69 -48.60
C THR A 3 -26.79 60.61 -49.18
N THR A 4 -26.09 60.89 -50.28
CA THR A 4 -24.67 60.49 -50.47
C THR A 4 -23.97 61.38 -51.52
N ARG A 5 -23.22 62.37 -51.01
CA ARG A 5 -22.05 63.03 -51.61
C ARG A 5 -20.90 62.00 -51.72
N SER A 6 -19.84 62.10 -52.50
CA SER A 6 -19.32 63.06 -53.49
C SER A 6 -17.93 62.53 -53.88
N MET A 7 -17.59 62.64 -55.17
CA MET A 7 -16.24 62.71 -55.75
C MET A 7 -15.21 61.63 -55.41
N ALA A 8 -14.95 60.75 -56.39
CA ALA A 8 -13.68 60.06 -56.55
C ALA A 8 -13.23 60.18 -58.01
N ALA A 9 -12.55 61.30 -58.30
CA ALA A 9 -11.81 61.49 -59.52
C ALA A 9 -10.32 61.30 -59.21
N LYS A 10 -9.67 60.44 -60.00
CA LYS A 10 -8.27 60.50 -60.46
C LYS A 10 -7.18 60.66 -59.38
N GLU A 11 -6.28 59.69 -59.27
CA GLU A 11 -4.93 59.76 -59.88
C GLU A 11 -3.96 58.70 -59.32
N ASN A 12 -3.21 58.11 -60.27
CA ASN A 12 -1.78 57.77 -60.20
C ASN A 12 -1.22 56.82 -59.12
N GLN A 13 -0.86 55.63 -59.63
CA GLN A 13 0.51 55.08 -59.67
C GLN A 13 1.50 55.38 -58.52
N MET A 14 2.09 54.27 -58.04
CA MET A 14 3.53 54.13 -57.79
C MET A 14 4.08 54.83 -56.54
N LYS A 15 4.34 54.06 -55.46
CA LYS A 15 5.52 54.17 -54.56
C LYS A 15 5.44 53.12 -53.45
N ARG A 16 6.32 52.10 -53.50
CA ARG A 16 7.58 52.03 -52.75
C ARG A 16 7.43 51.63 -51.27
N LYS A 17 7.78 50.36 -51.02
CA LYS A 17 8.64 49.85 -49.93
C LYS A 17 8.90 50.84 -48.77
N ARG A 18 8.38 50.53 -47.58
CA ARG A 18 8.96 50.95 -46.30
C ARG A 18 8.97 49.76 -45.33
N SER A 19 10.18 49.33 -45.01
CA SER A 19 10.53 48.39 -43.93
C SER A 19 10.37 49.04 -42.55
N PRO A 20 10.27 48.24 -41.48
CA PRO A 20 10.75 48.64 -40.16
C PRO A 20 11.94 47.79 -39.69
N ALA A 21 12.70 48.41 -38.78
CA ALA A 21 14.06 48.12 -38.36
C ALA A 21 14.30 46.74 -37.72
N LYS A 22 15.49 46.18 -37.96
CA LYS A 22 16.07 45.07 -37.20
C LYS A 22 16.36 45.52 -35.77
N ALA A 23 15.61 45.00 -34.79
CA ALA A 23 16.01 45.02 -33.39
C ALA A 23 17.16 44.01 -33.17
N LYS A 24 18.34 44.51 -32.80
CA LYS A 24 19.47 43.67 -32.38
C LYS A 24 19.14 43.04 -31.03
N GLN A 25 18.97 41.71 -30.99
CA GLN A 25 18.97 40.94 -29.75
C GLN A 25 20.37 41.04 -29.10
N MET A 26 20.47 41.73 -27.97
CA MET A 26 21.61 41.60 -27.07
C MET A 26 21.50 40.24 -26.36
N LYS A 27 22.32 39.27 -26.79
CA LYS A 27 22.53 38.03 -26.04
C LYS A 27 23.20 38.39 -24.71
N LYS A 28 22.41 38.41 -23.63
CA LYS A 28 22.90 38.54 -22.26
C LYS A 28 23.74 37.28 -21.95
N LYS A 29 25.07 37.38 -22.10
CA LYS A 29 26.02 36.35 -21.66
C LYS A 29 25.82 36.15 -20.15
N ARG A 30 25.27 35.00 -19.75
CA ARG A 30 25.33 34.54 -18.36
C ARG A 30 26.80 34.33 -18.01
N SER A 31 27.27 34.99 -16.96
CA SER A 31 28.61 34.82 -16.40
C SER A 31 28.81 33.37 -15.92
N PRO A 32 30.02 32.79 -16.06
CA PRO A 32 30.28 31.37 -15.75
C PRO A 32 30.52 31.08 -14.26
N THR A 33 30.49 32.10 -13.40
CA THR A 33 30.86 31.99 -11.99
C THR A 33 29.79 31.33 -11.09
N SER A 34 28.56 31.11 -11.57
CA SER A 34 27.53 30.39 -10.80
C SER A 34 27.57 28.86 -10.96
N SER A 35 28.41 28.33 -11.85
CA SER A 35 28.39 26.90 -12.21
C SER A 35 29.18 26.01 -11.24
N ALA A 36 30.16 26.57 -10.51
CA ALA A 36 31.00 25.81 -9.61
C ALA A 36 30.34 25.67 -8.22
N ALA A 37 29.88 26.78 -7.63
CA ALA A 37 29.16 26.76 -6.35
C ALA A 37 27.80 26.03 -6.42
N ALA A 38 27.12 26.04 -7.58
CA ALA A 38 25.88 25.29 -7.77
C ALA A 38 26.07 23.76 -7.83
N LYS A 39 27.31 23.28 -8.04
CA LYS A 39 27.62 21.84 -8.01
C LYS A 39 27.91 21.34 -6.59
N GLU A 40 28.39 22.20 -5.68
CA GLU A 40 28.73 21.82 -4.30
C GLU A 40 27.51 21.67 -3.38
N LEU A 41 26.37 22.30 -3.72
CA LEU A 41 25.11 22.19 -2.95
C LEU A 41 24.03 21.33 -3.65
N ALA A 42 24.36 20.72 -4.79
CA ALA A 42 23.46 19.79 -5.45
C ALA A 42 23.43 18.49 -4.64
N LEU A 43 22.45 18.36 -3.74
CA LEU A 43 22.13 17.07 -3.12
C LEU A 43 21.97 16.04 -4.24
N CYS A 44 22.70 14.93 -4.13
CA CYS A 44 22.50 13.81 -5.05
C CYS A 44 21.04 13.35 -4.96
N HIS A 45 20.53 12.79 -6.06
CA HIS A 45 19.13 12.37 -6.12
C HIS A 45 18.73 11.47 -4.94
N ASP A 46 19.62 10.55 -4.55
CA ASP A 46 19.42 9.62 -3.45
C ASP A 46 19.20 10.33 -2.10
N ASN A 47 19.93 11.43 -1.82
CA ASN A 47 19.72 12.23 -0.62
C ASN A 47 18.35 12.93 -0.64
N VAL A 48 17.91 13.39 -1.82
CA VAL A 48 16.60 14.03 -1.99
C VAL A 48 15.47 13.01 -1.79
N VAL A 49 15.62 11.79 -2.31
CA VAL A 49 14.70 10.66 -2.09
C VAL A 49 14.67 10.27 -0.62
N HIS A 50 15.83 10.22 0.04
CA HIS A 50 15.92 9.92 1.46
C HIS A 50 15.16 10.95 2.31
N ILE A 51 15.35 12.25 2.05
CA ILE A 51 14.62 13.33 2.73
C ILE A 51 13.11 13.20 2.50
N ALA A 52 12.67 13.02 1.25
CA ALA A 52 11.27 12.83 0.93
C ALA A 52 10.69 11.58 1.62
N GLY A 53 11.48 10.51 1.71
CA GLY A 53 11.13 9.28 2.41
C GLY A 53 11.02 9.46 3.93
N ILE A 54 11.87 10.28 4.55
CA ILE A 54 11.72 10.66 5.96
C ILE A 54 10.41 11.42 6.14
N VAL A 55 10.15 12.43 5.30
CA VAL A 55 8.90 13.22 5.38
C VAL A 55 7.67 12.32 5.23
N ALA A 56 7.68 11.39 4.27
CA ALA A 56 6.63 10.39 4.12
C ALA A 56 6.43 9.55 5.40
N ALA A 57 7.51 9.13 6.05
CA ALA A 57 7.48 8.27 7.22
C ALA A 57 7.10 9.00 8.51
N THR A 58 7.43 10.28 8.68
CA THR A 58 7.33 10.99 9.97
C THR A 58 6.31 12.13 10.00
N SER A 59 5.84 12.61 8.85
CA SER A 59 4.85 13.69 8.79
C SER A 59 3.48 13.26 9.33
N PRO A 60 2.80 14.10 10.16
CA PRO A 60 1.42 13.85 10.58
C PRO A 60 0.44 13.87 9.39
N GLU A 61 0.75 14.58 8.31
CA GLU A 61 -0.07 14.71 7.10
C GLU A 61 0.74 14.33 5.84
N PRO A 62 1.15 13.05 5.71
CA PRO A 62 2.20 12.67 4.77
C PRO A 62 1.82 12.95 3.31
N ILE A 63 0.55 12.85 2.94
CA ILE A 63 0.09 13.14 1.57
C ILE A 63 0.14 14.64 1.27
N ALA A 64 -0.26 15.49 2.22
CA ALA A 64 -0.21 16.94 2.03
C ALA A 64 1.23 17.41 1.92
N ASP A 65 2.10 16.93 2.81
CA ASP A 65 3.51 17.32 2.83
C ASP A 65 4.29 16.82 1.61
N LEU A 66 4.00 15.61 1.11
CA LEU A 66 4.58 15.15 -0.15
C LEU A 66 4.12 15.98 -1.35
N LEU A 67 2.86 16.42 -1.37
CA LEU A 67 2.36 17.32 -2.43
C LEU A 67 3.03 18.70 -2.35
N ASN A 68 3.24 19.23 -1.13
CA ASN A 68 3.97 20.47 -0.90
C ASN A 68 5.43 20.33 -1.36
N LEU A 69 6.13 19.25 -0.96
CA LEU A 69 7.48 18.94 -1.41
C LEU A 69 7.56 18.87 -2.94
N ARG A 70 6.62 18.17 -3.57
CA ARG A 70 6.52 18.06 -5.03
C ARG A 70 6.38 19.42 -5.71
N ALA A 71 5.77 20.41 -5.07
CA ALA A 71 5.60 21.76 -5.62
C ALA A 71 6.86 22.64 -5.50
N THR A 72 7.83 22.29 -4.65
CA THR A 72 9.01 23.14 -4.38
C THR A 72 9.99 23.21 -5.55
N CYS A 73 10.42 22.08 -6.10
CA CYS A 73 11.42 22.03 -7.17
C CYS A 73 11.37 20.73 -7.98
N LYS A 74 12.03 20.72 -9.14
CA LYS A 74 12.07 19.54 -10.04
C LYS A 74 12.70 18.31 -9.39
N ALA A 75 13.72 18.48 -8.56
CA ALA A 75 14.37 17.37 -7.87
C ALA A 75 13.43 16.71 -6.87
N MET A 76 12.74 17.50 -6.04
CA MET A 76 11.72 16.99 -5.10
C MET A 76 10.53 16.39 -5.84
N HIS A 77 10.09 17.02 -6.93
CA HIS A 77 9.04 16.46 -7.78
C HIS A 77 9.41 15.07 -8.33
N ALA A 78 10.66 14.86 -8.74
CA ALA A 78 11.13 13.54 -9.16
C ALA A 78 11.19 12.58 -7.96
N ALA A 79 11.82 12.99 -6.86
CA ALA A 79 11.98 12.16 -5.67
C ALA A 79 10.64 11.67 -5.07
N THR A 80 9.62 12.53 -5.01
CA THR A 80 8.28 12.14 -4.50
C THR A 80 7.56 11.10 -5.35
N LYS A 81 8.03 10.82 -6.58
CA LYS A 81 7.50 9.75 -7.44
C LYS A 81 8.24 8.43 -7.28
N GLU A 82 9.37 8.42 -6.58
CA GLU A 82 10.14 7.21 -6.35
C GLU A 82 9.38 6.24 -5.45
N ARG A 83 9.50 4.95 -5.76
CA ARG A 83 8.77 3.89 -5.06
C ARG A 83 9.12 3.85 -3.58
N ASP A 84 10.38 4.15 -3.24
CA ASP A 84 10.87 4.15 -1.86
C ASP A 84 10.19 5.18 -0.98
N VAL A 85 9.72 6.30 -1.55
CA VAL A 85 8.97 7.33 -0.82
C VAL A 85 7.56 6.83 -0.53
N GLY A 86 6.86 6.31 -1.55
CA GLY A 86 5.51 5.75 -1.39
C GLY A 86 5.49 4.57 -0.40
N ARG A 87 6.52 3.72 -0.42
CA ARG A 87 6.66 2.59 0.51
C ARG A 87 6.69 2.98 1.99
N ARG A 88 7.08 4.21 2.30
CA ARG A 88 7.25 4.70 3.67
C ARG A 88 6.04 5.45 4.22
N VAL A 89 5.00 5.67 3.42
CA VAL A 89 3.78 6.37 3.86
C VAL A 89 2.99 5.46 4.81
N PRO A 90 2.81 5.83 6.08
CA PRO A 90 2.02 5.04 7.02
C PRO A 90 0.52 5.24 6.76
N LEU A 91 -0.21 4.15 6.51
CA LEU A 91 -1.65 4.26 6.21
C LEU A 91 -2.50 4.66 7.42
N GLU A 92 -2.05 4.37 8.64
CA GLU A 92 -2.67 4.83 9.89
C GLU A 92 -2.89 6.36 9.92
N ARG A 93 -1.98 7.13 9.31
CA ARG A 93 -2.12 8.60 9.26
C ARG A 93 -3.15 9.08 8.25
N LEU A 94 -3.69 8.18 7.44
CA LEU A 94 -4.72 8.48 6.44
C LEU A 94 -6.13 8.08 6.91
N GLU A 95 -6.28 7.60 8.15
CA GLU A 95 -7.56 7.16 8.70
C GLU A 95 -8.63 8.27 8.70
N GLY A 96 -8.26 9.53 8.90
CA GLY A 96 -9.20 10.65 8.78
C GLY A 96 -9.79 10.76 7.37
N MET A 97 -8.96 10.56 6.34
CA MET A 97 -9.37 10.66 4.94
C MET A 97 -10.26 9.47 4.50
N LYS A 98 -10.09 8.32 5.14
CA LYS A 98 -10.83 7.07 4.87
C LYS A 98 -12.34 7.24 4.92
N TRP A 99 -12.83 8.06 5.86
CA TRP A 99 -14.25 8.28 6.09
C TRP A 99 -14.76 9.56 5.43
N GLY A 100 -13.98 10.65 5.43
CA GLY A 100 -14.39 11.94 4.87
C GLY A 100 -14.22 12.07 3.35
N GLU A 101 -13.18 11.47 2.76
CA GLU A 101 -12.82 11.57 1.34
C GLU A 101 -12.53 10.17 0.76
N ASN A 102 -13.45 9.23 0.97
CA ASN A 102 -13.24 7.81 0.67
C ASN A 102 -12.70 7.53 -0.74
N GLY A 103 -13.22 8.22 -1.76
CA GLY A 103 -12.73 8.06 -3.14
C GLY A 103 -11.26 8.46 -3.32
N ARG A 104 -10.83 9.55 -2.67
CA ARG A 104 -9.44 10.00 -2.68
C ARG A 104 -8.54 9.05 -1.89
N TYR A 105 -9.01 8.58 -0.75
CA TYR A 105 -8.34 7.55 0.05
C TYR A 105 -8.07 6.28 -0.78
N ILE A 106 -9.09 5.75 -1.46
CA ILE A 106 -8.93 4.55 -2.30
C ILE A 106 -7.92 4.80 -3.43
N ALA A 107 -7.95 5.95 -4.09
CA ALA A 107 -6.99 6.29 -5.12
C ALA A 107 -5.54 6.34 -4.59
N ILE A 108 -5.34 6.88 -3.40
CA ILE A 108 -4.03 6.93 -2.73
C ILE A 108 -3.58 5.52 -2.36
N VAL A 109 -4.42 4.71 -1.72
CA VAL A 109 -4.09 3.32 -1.34
C VAL A 109 -3.69 2.50 -2.57
N ASN A 110 -4.43 2.62 -3.69
CA ASN A 110 -4.08 1.94 -4.94
C ASN A 110 -2.70 2.36 -5.46
N ASN A 111 -2.39 3.66 -5.46
CA ASN A 111 -1.08 4.14 -5.89
C ASN A 111 0.04 3.64 -4.95
N LEU A 112 -0.16 3.69 -3.63
CA LEU A 112 0.81 3.21 -2.66
C LEU A 112 1.07 1.71 -2.80
N ALA A 113 0.04 0.91 -3.05
CA ALA A 113 0.21 -0.52 -3.29
C ALA A 113 1.02 -0.81 -4.56
N VAL A 114 0.84 -0.04 -5.65
CA VAL A 114 1.68 -0.14 -6.86
C VAL A 114 3.14 0.18 -6.55
N THR A 115 3.40 1.14 -5.65
CA THR A 115 4.77 1.41 -5.18
C THR A 115 5.34 0.30 -4.29
N GLY A 116 4.49 -0.61 -3.79
CA GLY A 116 4.85 -1.73 -2.92
C GLY A 116 4.82 -1.37 -1.44
N ASN A 117 4.02 -0.36 -1.05
CA ASN A 117 3.79 -0.03 0.35
C ASN A 117 3.16 -1.22 1.09
N PRO A 118 3.78 -1.72 2.19
CA PRO A 118 3.33 -2.95 2.82
C PRO A 118 1.89 -2.89 3.35
N ASP A 119 1.51 -1.79 4.01
CA ASP A 119 0.16 -1.59 4.55
C ASP A 119 -0.88 -1.55 3.42
N ALA A 120 -0.59 -0.81 2.35
CA ALA A 120 -1.48 -0.69 1.21
C ALA A 120 -1.64 -2.02 0.47
N CYS A 121 -0.54 -2.75 0.28
CA CYS A 121 -0.56 -4.09 -0.28
C CYS A 121 -1.38 -5.04 0.62
N PHE A 122 -1.28 -4.94 1.94
CA PHE A 122 -2.12 -5.72 2.87
C PHE A 122 -3.61 -5.42 2.67
N HIS A 123 -4.01 -4.14 2.70
CA HIS A 123 -5.41 -3.76 2.52
C HIS A 123 -5.98 -4.21 1.16
N ILE A 124 -5.23 -4.04 0.07
CA ILE A 124 -5.67 -4.51 -1.25
C ILE A 124 -5.74 -6.03 -1.30
N GLY A 125 -4.75 -6.72 -0.73
CA GLY A 125 -4.71 -8.18 -0.68
C GLY A 125 -5.94 -8.76 0.02
N VAL A 126 -6.27 -8.24 1.22
CA VAL A 126 -7.46 -8.63 1.98
C VAL A 126 -8.74 -8.33 1.17
N ALA A 127 -8.87 -7.13 0.60
CA ALA A 127 -10.04 -6.79 -0.20
C ALA A 127 -10.23 -7.74 -1.39
N LEU A 128 -9.16 -8.07 -2.13
CA LEU A 128 -9.24 -8.98 -3.28
C LEU A 128 -9.71 -10.37 -2.88
N ILE A 129 -9.17 -10.93 -1.80
CA ILE A 129 -9.52 -12.28 -1.33
C ILE A 129 -10.96 -12.32 -0.82
N PHE A 130 -11.30 -11.43 0.13
CA PHE A 130 -12.52 -11.57 0.91
C PHE A 130 -13.73 -10.87 0.27
N THR A 131 -13.52 -9.89 -0.62
CA THR A 131 -14.64 -9.19 -1.29
C THR A 131 -14.78 -9.52 -2.76
N ARG A 132 -13.67 -9.64 -3.49
CA ARG A 132 -13.67 -9.86 -4.95
C ARG A 132 -13.47 -11.32 -5.36
N GLN A 133 -13.14 -12.18 -4.39
CA GLN A 133 -12.82 -13.60 -4.60
C GLN A 133 -11.63 -13.83 -5.56
N ASP A 134 -10.77 -12.82 -5.72
CA ASP A 134 -9.54 -12.94 -6.51
C ASP A 134 -8.39 -13.37 -5.59
N ILE A 135 -8.35 -14.67 -5.32
CA ILE A 135 -7.39 -15.28 -4.39
C ILE A 135 -5.96 -15.15 -4.91
N VAL A 136 -5.76 -15.25 -6.23
CA VAL A 136 -4.42 -15.28 -6.84
C VAL A 136 -3.76 -13.91 -6.73
N GLN A 137 -4.47 -12.84 -7.13
CA GLN A 137 -3.94 -11.48 -6.97
C GLN A 137 -3.85 -11.09 -5.50
N GLY A 138 -4.83 -11.49 -4.70
CA GLY A 138 -4.81 -11.26 -3.26
C GLY A 138 -3.55 -11.81 -2.57
N ILE A 139 -3.16 -13.05 -2.88
CA ILE A 139 -1.93 -13.67 -2.36
C ILE A 139 -0.68 -12.92 -2.83
N LEU A 140 -0.65 -12.44 -4.08
CA LEU A 140 0.49 -11.67 -4.60
C LEU A 140 0.71 -10.36 -3.81
N TYR A 141 -0.37 -9.62 -3.55
CA TYR A 141 -0.32 -8.41 -2.75
C TYR A 141 0.07 -8.69 -1.29
N LEU A 142 -0.53 -9.71 -0.66
CA LEU A 142 -0.13 -10.10 0.69
C LEU A 142 1.34 -10.55 0.76
N THR A 143 1.85 -11.22 -0.28
CA THR A 143 3.27 -11.65 -0.34
C THR A 143 4.18 -10.44 -0.42
N THR A 144 3.79 -9.43 -1.20
CA THR A 144 4.52 -8.16 -1.27
C THR A 144 4.52 -7.44 0.08
N ALA A 145 3.39 -7.43 0.79
CA ALA A 145 3.29 -6.85 2.12
C ALA A 145 4.16 -7.58 3.15
N ALA A 146 4.09 -8.92 3.17
CA ALA A 146 4.90 -9.75 4.07
C ALA A 146 6.41 -9.59 3.80
N ALA A 147 6.82 -9.56 2.52
CA ALA A 147 8.22 -9.29 2.15
C ALA A 147 8.68 -7.87 2.55
N GLY A 148 7.73 -6.93 2.67
CA GLY A 148 7.96 -5.59 3.19
C GLY A 148 7.90 -5.47 4.72
N GLY A 149 7.80 -6.59 5.46
CA GLY A 149 7.80 -6.62 6.93
C GLY A 149 6.41 -6.53 7.58
N HIS A 150 5.31 -6.57 6.82
CA HIS A 150 3.97 -6.49 7.38
C HIS A 150 3.56 -7.80 8.06
N LYS A 151 3.69 -7.88 9.40
CA LYS A 151 3.45 -9.09 10.20
C LYS A 151 2.06 -9.69 10.00
N THR A 152 1.00 -8.87 9.99
CA THR A 152 -0.36 -9.37 9.75
C THR A 152 -0.54 -9.99 8.36
N ALA A 153 0.17 -9.50 7.34
CA ALA A 153 0.10 -10.07 6.00
C ALA A 153 0.80 -11.45 5.97
N ALA A 154 1.95 -11.57 6.65
CA ALA A 154 2.62 -12.85 6.84
C ALA A 154 1.71 -13.85 7.59
N TYR A 155 1.04 -13.42 8.67
CA TYR A 155 0.08 -14.24 9.40
C TYR A 155 -1.06 -14.76 8.49
N VAL A 156 -1.75 -13.85 7.76
CA VAL A 156 -2.85 -14.23 6.86
C VAL A 156 -2.37 -15.18 5.75
N LEU A 157 -1.19 -14.94 5.16
CA LEU A 157 -0.57 -15.88 4.21
C LEU A 157 -0.27 -17.22 4.84
N GLY A 158 0.26 -17.22 6.07
CA GLY A 158 0.58 -18.41 6.84
C GLY A 158 -0.61 -19.35 6.91
N ILE A 159 -1.76 -18.81 7.28
CA ILE A 159 -3.03 -19.55 7.37
C ILE A 159 -3.54 -19.96 5.99
N LEU A 160 -3.58 -19.04 5.02
CA LEU A 160 -4.10 -19.30 3.66
C LEU A 160 -3.33 -20.36 2.88
N LEU A 161 -2.02 -20.46 3.10
CA LEU A 161 -1.14 -21.40 2.39
C LEU A 161 -1.09 -22.77 3.07
N TYR A 162 -1.37 -22.83 4.38
CA TYR A 162 -1.32 -24.06 5.16
C TYR A 162 -2.25 -25.16 4.63
N SER A 163 -3.36 -24.79 3.97
CA SER A 163 -4.41 -25.72 3.54
C SER A 163 -4.32 -26.21 2.10
N LYS A 164 -3.29 -25.83 1.33
CA LYS A 164 -3.32 -25.98 -0.14
C LYS A 164 -2.49 -27.12 -0.74
N SER A 165 -1.34 -27.47 -0.16
CA SER A 165 -0.48 -28.61 -0.57
C SER A 165 0.74 -28.72 0.35
N ASP A 166 1.43 -29.86 0.43
CA ASP A 166 2.60 -30.04 1.30
C ASP A 166 3.67 -28.94 1.16
N LYS A 167 3.98 -28.52 -0.07
CA LYS A 167 4.95 -27.43 -0.34
C LYS A 167 4.46 -26.06 0.16
N LEU A 168 3.16 -25.81 0.06
CA LEU A 168 2.56 -24.56 0.56
C LEU A 168 2.35 -24.63 2.08
N THR A 169 2.17 -25.82 2.64
CA THR A 169 2.09 -26.06 4.08
C THR A 169 3.41 -25.73 4.77
N THR A 170 4.55 -26.13 4.19
CA THR A 170 5.86 -25.74 4.74
C THR A 170 6.09 -24.23 4.65
N LEU A 171 5.68 -23.60 3.55
CA LEU A 171 5.74 -22.14 3.41
C LEU A 171 4.81 -21.42 4.41
N GLY A 172 3.60 -21.93 4.61
CA GLY A 172 2.65 -21.40 5.58
C GLY A 172 3.20 -21.48 7.01
N LYS A 173 3.77 -22.63 7.39
CA LYS A 173 4.48 -22.81 8.67
C LYS A 173 5.61 -21.80 8.85
N LYS A 174 6.40 -21.54 7.79
CA LYS A 174 7.48 -20.56 7.83
C LYS A 174 6.97 -19.14 8.12
N TYR A 175 5.87 -18.73 7.48
CA TYR A 175 5.27 -17.42 7.75
C TYR A 175 4.74 -17.31 9.18
N ILE A 176 4.05 -18.35 9.68
CA ILE A 176 3.58 -18.36 11.07
C ILE A 176 4.76 -18.28 12.05
N SER A 177 5.83 -19.06 11.83
CA SER A 177 7.02 -19.00 12.69
C SER A 177 7.73 -17.64 12.66
N GLN A 178 7.69 -16.93 11.53
CA GLN A 178 8.24 -15.58 11.43
C GLN A 178 7.45 -14.58 12.27
N VAL A 179 6.13 -14.73 12.36
CA VAL A 179 5.29 -13.87 13.20
C VAL A 179 5.52 -14.18 14.70
N GLU A 180 5.75 -15.46 15.04
CA GLU A 180 5.98 -15.92 16.41
C GLU A 180 7.35 -15.56 17.00
N GLY A 181 8.41 -15.43 16.18
CA GLY A 181 9.80 -15.31 16.63
C GLY A 181 10.48 -13.96 16.41
N ASP A 182 9.71 -12.92 16.11
CA ASP A 182 10.21 -11.58 15.74
C ASP A 182 9.95 -10.54 16.85
N ASP A 183 10.10 -10.98 18.09
CA ASP A 183 10.25 -10.18 19.30
C ASP A 183 11.72 -9.75 19.40
N GLY A 184 12.02 -8.57 18.87
CA GLY A 184 13.37 -8.02 18.67
C GLY A 184 14.16 -7.71 19.92
N GLU A 185 14.55 -8.73 20.68
CA GLU A 185 15.54 -8.63 21.76
C GLU A 185 16.52 -9.81 21.70
N GLU A 186 17.77 -9.49 22.01
CA GLU A 186 18.95 -10.34 21.90
C GLU A 186 18.79 -11.76 22.45
N GLU A 187 19.39 -12.66 21.70
CA GLU A 187 19.44 -14.10 21.84
C GLU A 187 19.95 -14.53 23.23
N THR A 188 19.03 -14.85 24.13
CA THR A 188 19.34 -15.60 25.35
C THR A 188 18.67 -16.97 25.30
N ALA A 189 19.51 -18.00 25.33
CA ALA A 189 19.18 -19.42 25.14
C ALA A 189 18.45 -20.07 26.33
N ALA A 190 17.45 -19.39 26.90
CA ALA A 190 16.41 -20.07 27.66
C ALA A 190 15.38 -20.58 26.66
N VAL A 191 14.84 -21.79 26.86
CA VAL A 191 13.73 -22.34 26.08
C VAL A 191 12.54 -21.38 26.23
N LYS A 192 12.49 -20.36 25.36
CA LYS A 192 11.42 -19.39 25.32
C LYS A 192 10.22 -20.19 24.86
N MET A 193 9.32 -20.48 25.79
CA MET A 193 8.02 -21.03 25.47
C MET A 193 7.44 -20.05 24.45
N ARG A 194 7.42 -20.42 23.16
CA ARG A 194 6.89 -19.55 22.12
C ARG A 194 5.49 -19.14 22.58
N THR A 195 5.21 -17.85 22.59
CA THR A 195 3.88 -17.36 22.95
C THR A 195 3.17 -16.94 21.68
N ASN A 196 1.95 -17.42 21.46
CA ASN A 196 1.15 -17.11 20.27
C ASN A 196 0.59 -15.68 20.25
N ARG A 197 1.07 -14.82 21.15
CA ARG A 197 0.55 -13.48 21.41
C ARG A 197 0.55 -12.61 20.16
N GLU A 198 1.61 -12.65 19.37
CA GLU A 198 1.71 -11.84 18.15
C GLU A 198 0.79 -12.37 17.05
N CYS A 199 0.63 -13.69 16.93
CA CYS A 199 -0.37 -14.29 16.05
C CYS A 199 -1.79 -13.89 16.48
N CYS A 200 -2.12 -13.90 17.79
CA CYS A 200 -3.42 -13.40 18.28
C CYS A 200 -3.66 -11.94 17.92
N ARG A 201 -2.62 -11.10 18.04
CA ARG A 201 -2.70 -9.68 17.66
C ARG A 201 -2.93 -9.52 16.16
N CYS A 202 -2.17 -10.25 15.35
CA CYS A 202 -2.35 -10.28 13.89
C CYS A 202 -3.74 -10.76 13.51
N ARG A 203 -4.30 -11.77 14.20
CA ARG A 203 -5.67 -12.25 13.97
C ARG A 203 -6.68 -11.11 14.11
N LYS A 204 -6.67 -10.39 15.23
CA LYS A 204 -7.59 -9.27 15.46
C LYS A 204 -7.49 -8.19 14.39
N ILE A 205 -6.27 -7.81 14.02
CA ILE A 205 -6.04 -6.81 12.96
C ILE A 205 -6.56 -7.32 11.61
N ALA A 206 -6.36 -8.60 11.30
CA ALA A 206 -6.86 -9.20 10.06
C ALA A 206 -8.40 -9.26 10.04
N GLU A 207 -9.03 -9.65 11.15
CA GLU A 207 -10.49 -9.66 11.30
C GLU A 207 -11.08 -8.25 11.13
N ASP A 208 -10.47 -7.24 11.76
CA ASP A 208 -10.89 -5.84 11.62
C ASP A 208 -10.76 -5.35 10.17
N ALA A 209 -9.65 -5.67 9.51
CA ALA A 209 -9.44 -5.34 8.10
C ALA A 209 -10.48 -6.03 7.19
N VAL A 210 -10.79 -7.30 7.44
CA VAL A 210 -11.81 -8.05 6.68
C VAL A 210 -13.20 -7.44 6.89
N ARG A 211 -13.56 -7.16 8.15
CA ARG A 211 -14.82 -6.51 8.53
C ARG A 211 -14.98 -5.18 7.80
N GLU A 212 -13.92 -4.39 7.75
CA GLU A 212 -13.92 -3.08 7.13
C GLU A 212 -14.11 -3.14 5.60
N VAL A 213 -13.39 -4.04 4.91
CA VAL A 213 -13.55 -4.17 3.45
C VAL A 213 -14.90 -4.78 3.08
N THR A 214 -15.46 -5.63 3.94
CA THR A 214 -16.75 -6.31 3.71
C THR A 214 -17.93 -5.38 3.99
N TRP A 215 -17.89 -4.58 5.06
CA TRP A 215 -18.92 -3.58 5.37
C TRP A 215 -19.13 -2.59 4.22
N LYS A 216 -18.04 -2.17 3.56
CA LYS A 216 -18.10 -1.28 2.39
C LYS A 216 -18.84 -1.88 1.19
N VAL A 217 -18.98 -3.20 1.11
CA VAL A 217 -19.68 -3.92 0.03
C VAL A 217 -21.15 -4.18 0.37
N ALA A 218 -21.52 -4.26 1.65
CA ALA A 218 -22.89 -4.51 2.10
C ALA A 218 -23.90 -3.42 1.67
N GLY A 219 -23.44 -2.21 1.34
CA GLY A 219 -24.26 -1.14 0.74
C GLY A 219 -24.64 -1.35 -0.74
N GLY A 220 -24.12 -2.41 -1.38
CA GLY A 220 -24.30 -2.67 -2.81
C GLY A 220 -24.48 -4.14 -3.14
N GLY A 221 -25.68 -4.67 -2.89
CA GLY A 221 -26.20 -5.90 -3.53
C GLY A 221 -25.53 -7.21 -3.12
N ARG A 222 -26.34 -8.09 -2.50
CA ARG A 222 -26.01 -9.47 -2.11
C ARG A 222 -25.25 -10.22 -3.21
N ARG A 223 -23.94 -10.42 -2.99
CA ARG A 223 -23.21 -11.56 -3.56
C ARG A 223 -22.77 -12.42 -2.39
N ARG A 224 -23.50 -13.51 -2.14
CA ARG A 224 -22.99 -14.61 -1.34
C ARG A 224 -21.68 -15.05 -1.98
N GLY A 225 -20.57 -14.67 -1.37
CA GLY A 225 -19.27 -15.14 -1.80
C GLY A 225 -19.27 -16.66 -1.70
N ARG A 226 -19.02 -17.34 -2.83
CA ARG A 226 -18.80 -18.78 -2.81
C ARG A 226 -17.60 -19.04 -1.89
N ILE A 227 -17.86 -19.80 -0.83
CA ILE A 227 -16.94 -20.23 0.24
C ILE A 227 -15.51 -20.36 -0.28
N LEU A 228 -14.55 -19.68 0.37
CA LEU A 228 -13.17 -20.12 0.34
C LEU A 228 -13.21 -21.55 0.85
N ALA A 229 -13.10 -22.53 -0.07
CA ALA A 229 -13.25 -23.94 0.24
C ALA A 229 -12.49 -24.23 1.53
N MET A 230 -13.22 -24.70 2.55
CA MET A 230 -12.61 -25.15 3.79
C MET A 230 -11.46 -26.09 3.41
N PRO A 231 -10.32 -26.05 4.12
CA PRO A 231 -9.22 -26.97 3.91
C PRO A 231 -9.81 -28.37 3.86
N VAL A 232 -9.39 -29.15 2.87
CA VAL A 232 -9.70 -30.58 2.87
C VAL A 232 -9.36 -31.10 4.26
N GLU A 233 -10.35 -31.68 4.93
CA GLU A 233 -10.18 -32.26 6.24
C GLU A 233 -9.07 -33.31 6.17
N GLY A 234 -7.85 -32.92 6.54
CA GLY A 234 -6.88 -33.90 7.01
C GLY A 234 -7.47 -34.56 8.25
N GLN A 235 -7.21 -35.85 8.46
CA GLN A 235 -7.77 -36.63 9.58
C GLN A 235 -7.85 -35.80 10.87
N PRO A 236 -9.03 -35.71 11.51
CA PRO A 236 -9.20 -34.98 12.76
C PRO A 236 -8.22 -35.54 13.80
N CYS A 237 -7.58 -34.66 14.58
CA CYS A 237 -6.65 -35.14 15.62
C CYS A 237 -7.46 -35.92 16.65
N THR A 238 -7.10 -37.18 16.86
CA THR A 238 -7.76 -38.10 17.79
C THR A 238 -7.30 -37.93 19.24
N ASN A 239 -6.33 -37.06 19.52
CA ASN A 239 -5.88 -36.80 20.89
C ASN A 239 -6.90 -35.96 21.66
N ALA A 240 -7.25 -36.42 22.86
CA ALA A 240 -8.05 -35.68 23.83
C ALA A 240 -7.43 -34.31 24.10
N GLY A 241 -8.21 -33.24 23.93
CA GLY A 241 -7.77 -31.85 24.11
C GLY A 241 -7.41 -31.10 22.82
N CYS A 242 -7.30 -31.76 21.66
CA CYS A 242 -7.13 -31.02 20.42
C CYS A 242 -8.46 -30.39 19.96
N GLY A 243 -8.52 -29.06 19.87
CA GLY A 243 -9.72 -28.33 19.42
C GLY A 243 -10.58 -27.73 20.54
N VAL A 244 -9.97 -27.36 21.67
CA VAL A 244 -10.64 -26.51 22.67
C VAL A 244 -10.48 -25.05 22.24
N ASP A 245 -11.59 -24.30 22.17
CA ASP A 245 -11.67 -22.92 21.66
C ASP A 245 -10.68 -21.93 22.33
N SER A 246 -10.27 -22.22 23.56
CA SER A 246 -9.35 -21.41 24.37
C SER A 246 -7.86 -21.69 24.11
N GLY A 247 -7.53 -22.61 23.20
CA GLY A 247 -6.19 -23.20 23.11
C GLY A 247 -5.13 -22.36 22.42
N TRP A 248 -5.47 -21.38 21.56
CA TRP A 248 -4.42 -20.71 20.78
C TRP A 248 -3.45 -19.90 21.63
N GLU A 249 -3.88 -19.34 22.75
CA GLU A 249 -2.99 -18.59 23.66
C GLU A 249 -2.04 -19.52 24.45
N GLY A 250 -2.34 -20.82 24.56
CA GLY A 250 -1.56 -21.80 25.30
C GLY A 250 -1.08 -22.98 24.44
N TYR A 251 0.23 -23.10 24.24
CA TYR A 251 0.84 -24.19 23.45
C TYR A 251 0.55 -25.61 24.00
N GLY A 252 0.05 -25.75 25.23
CA GLY A 252 -0.19 -27.04 25.90
C GLY A 252 -1.45 -27.81 25.46
N VAL A 253 -2.27 -27.25 24.57
CA VAL A 253 -3.59 -27.80 24.20
C VAL A 253 -3.54 -28.61 22.89
N PHE A 254 -2.53 -28.42 22.04
CA PHE A 254 -2.48 -29.03 20.71
C PHE A 254 -1.49 -30.21 20.60
N CYS A 255 -1.91 -31.26 19.91
CA CYS A 255 -1.11 -32.47 19.66
C CYS A 255 0.06 -32.26 18.66
N SER A 256 0.03 -31.20 17.85
CA SER A 256 1.12 -30.80 16.94
C SER A 256 0.93 -29.37 16.46
N ASP A 257 2.01 -28.75 15.94
CA ASP A 257 1.94 -27.46 15.22
C ASP A 257 0.95 -27.48 14.06
N GLY A 258 0.77 -28.63 13.43
CA GLY A 258 -0.17 -28.75 12.32
C GLY A 258 -1.63 -28.77 12.75
N CYS A 259 -1.93 -29.35 13.90
CA CYS A 259 -3.29 -29.32 14.47
C CYS A 259 -3.61 -27.95 15.04
N ARG A 260 -2.61 -27.32 15.65
CA ARG A 260 -2.63 -25.91 16.03
C ARG A 260 -3.03 -25.07 14.81
N ILE A 261 -2.22 -24.97 13.76
CA ILE A 261 -2.50 -24.04 12.63
C ILE A 261 -3.85 -24.36 11.94
N ARG A 262 -4.29 -25.64 11.92
CA ARG A 262 -5.63 -25.99 11.43
C ARG A 262 -6.76 -25.43 12.29
N HIS A 263 -6.63 -25.47 13.61
CA HIS A 263 -7.57 -24.83 14.52
C HIS A 263 -7.62 -23.32 14.27
N GLU A 264 -6.45 -22.68 14.12
CA GLU A 264 -6.37 -21.25 13.82
C GLU A 264 -7.07 -20.87 12.52
N TYR A 265 -6.86 -21.67 11.49
CA TYR A 265 -7.57 -21.53 10.24
C TYR A 265 -9.08 -21.57 10.49
N SER A 266 -9.57 -22.61 11.18
CA SER A 266 -11.00 -22.78 11.45
C SER A 266 -11.58 -21.58 12.21
N GLU A 267 -10.91 -21.15 13.27
CA GLU A 267 -11.32 -20.00 14.10
C GLU A 267 -11.38 -18.71 13.29
N PHE A 268 -10.29 -18.37 12.60
CA PHE A 268 -10.21 -17.14 11.80
C PHE A 268 -11.29 -17.10 10.72
N PHE A 269 -11.50 -18.22 10.01
CA PHE A 269 -12.52 -18.29 8.97
C PHE A 269 -13.93 -18.32 9.53
N THR A 270 -14.19 -18.97 10.66
CA THR A 270 -15.50 -18.95 11.32
C THR A 270 -15.87 -17.51 11.71
N GLU A 271 -14.93 -16.79 12.31
CA GLU A 271 -15.14 -15.40 12.72
C GLU A 271 -15.31 -14.47 11.52
N VAL A 272 -14.46 -14.60 10.49
CA VAL A 272 -14.58 -13.83 9.25
C VAL A 272 -15.91 -14.10 8.52
N MET A 273 -16.37 -15.35 8.50
CA MET A 273 -17.63 -15.74 7.86
C MET A 273 -18.86 -15.14 8.54
N ASN A 274 -18.80 -14.84 9.85
CA ASN A 274 -19.87 -14.13 10.55
C ASN A 274 -20.12 -12.72 9.98
N TYR A 275 -19.11 -12.12 9.33
CA TYR A 275 -19.19 -10.78 8.75
C TYR A 275 -19.54 -10.76 7.26
N MET A 276 -19.58 -11.92 6.59
CA MET A 276 -19.95 -12.02 5.18
C MET A 276 -21.48 -12.17 5.00
N PRO A 277 -22.12 -11.35 4.15
CA PRO A 277 -23.58 -11.39 3.95
C PRO A 277 -24.12 -12.58 3.12
#